data_AF-A0A3C0DZ79-F1
#
_entry.id   AF-A0A3C0DZ79-F1
#
_cell.length_a   1.000
_cell.length_b   1.000
_cell.length_c   1.000
_cell.angle_alpha   90.00
_cell.angle_beta   90.00
_cell.angle_gamma   90.00
#
_symmetry.space_group_name_H-M   'P 1'
#
loop_
_entity.id
_entity.type
_entity.pdbx_description
1 polymer ?
#
loop_
_entity_poly.entity_id
_entity_poly.type
_entity_poly.pdbx_seq_one_letter_code
_entity_poly.pdbx_strand_id
1 'polypeptide(L)' 'MTLQHSRSDLLTFVHLLDATGRRMDVPAAWSVGAVTLDLSGVADGVYHLTWREAGRVFSTPVHKMNR' A
#
# COMPACT_ATOMS: atom_id res chain seq x y z
N MET A 1 7.20 -0.14 -4.11
CA MET A 1 6.29 -1.32 -4.07
C MET A 1 5.15 -1.08 -5.04
N THR A 2 4.68 -2.09 -5.77
CA THR A 2 3.59 -1.93 -6.75
C THR A 2 2.44 -2.88 -6.42
N LEU A 3 1.24 -2.32 -6.32
CA LEU A 3 -0.03 -3.05 -6.26
C LEU A 3 -0.61 -3.09 -7.67
N GLN A 4 -0.82 -4.28 -8.23
CA GLN A 4 -1.58 -4.47 -9.47
C GLN A 4 -3.04 -4.79 -9.12
N HIS A 5 -3.99 -4.16 -9.80
CA HIS A 5 -5.43 -4.41 -9.61
C HIS A 5 -6.18 -4.36 -10.94
N SER A 6 -7.30 -5.07 -11.02
CA SER A 6 -8.02 -5.28 -12.28
C SER A 6 -8.88 -4.08 -12.73
N ARG A 7 -9.28 -3.17 -11.82
CA ARG A 7 -10.09 -1.98 -12.14
C ARG A 7 -9.72 -0.77 -11.28
N SER A 8 -8.85 0.09 -11.81
CA SER A 8 -8.35 1.30 -11.14
C SER A 8 -9.43 2.23 -10.61
N ASP A 9 -10.56 2.29 -11.31
CA ASP A 9 -11.59 3.31 -11.07
C ASP A 9 -12.39 3.05 -9.79
N LEU A 10 -12.23 1.88 -9.17
CA LEU A 10 -12.92 1.50 -7.93
C LEU A 10 -12.03 1.53 -6.70
N LEU A 11 -10.75 1.87 -6.88
CA LEU A 11 -9.79 1.92 -5.79
C LEU A 11 -9.85 3.29 -5.12
N THR A 12 -10.18 3.30 -3.82
CA THR A 12 -10.52 4.53 -3.09
C THR A 12 -9.44 4.99 -2.13
N PHE A 13 -8.60 4.07 -1.65
CA PHE A 13 -7.36 4.40 -0.94
C PHE A 13 -6.37 3.23 -0.97
N VAL A 14 -5.09 3.55 -0.80
CA VAL A 14 -4.00 2.61 -0.51
C VAL A 14 -3.16 3.20 0.62
N HIS A 15 -2.99 2.47 1.73
CA HIS A 15 -2.16 2.90 2.86
C HIS A 15 -1.13 1.82 3.22
N LEU A 16 0.10 2.25 3.50
CA LEU A 16 1.10 1.43 4.16
C LEU A 16 0.95 1.61 5.68
N LEU A 17 0.86 0.50 6.41
CA LEU A 17 0.78 0.49 7.86
C LEU A 17 2.02 -0.18 8.46
N ASP A 18 2.57 0.38 9.54
CA ASP A 18 3.64 -0.27 10.33
C ASP A 18 3.11 -1.39 11.24
N ALA A 19 4.00 -2.03 11.99
CA ALA A 19 3.68 -3.13 12.90
C ALA A 19 2.66 -2.77 13.99
N THR A 20 2.49 -1.47 14.28
CA THR A 20 1.54 -0.97 15.27
C THR A 20 0.20 -0.55 14.65
N GLY A 21 0.08 -0.63 13.32
CA GLY A 21 -1.09 -0.16 12.58
C GLY A 21 -1.06 1.34 12.27
N ARG A 22 0.05 2.05 12.56
CA ARG A 22 0.19 3.46 12.20
C ARG A 22 0.33 3.58 10.69
N ARG A 23 -0.41 4.52 10.10
CA ARG A 23 -0.29 4.87 8.69
C ARG A 23 1.03 5.60 8.42
N MET A 24 1.77 5.13 7.42
CA MET A 24 2.92 5.82 6.87
C MET A 24 2.47 6.73 5.74
N ASP A 25 2.96 7.97 5.74
CA ASP A 25 2.76 8.88 4.63
C ASP A 25 3.87 8.68 3.61
N VAL A 26 3.54 7.93 2.56
CA VAL A 26 4.43 7.57 1.46
C VAL A 26 3.84 8.09 0.14
N PRO A 27 4.64 8.68 -0.76
CA PRO A 27 4.16 9.11 -2.07
C PRO A 27 3.57 7.93 -2.87
N ALA A 28 2.47 8.18 -3.58
CA ALA A 28 1.78 7.19 -4.40
C ALA A 28 1.56 7.71 -5.84
N ALA A 29 1.99 6.92 -6.82
CA ALA A 29 1.73 7.14 -8.24
C ALA A 29 0.63 6.19 -8.73
N TRP A 30 -0.39 6.74 -9.38
CA TRP A 30 -1.57 6.02 -9.84
C TRP A 30 -1.55 5.86 -11.35
N SER A 31 -1.89 4.67 -11.83
CA SER A 31 -1.99 4.33 -13.25
C SER A 31 -3.16 3.39 -13.49
N VAL A 32 -3.60 3.24 -14.74
CA VAL A 32 -4.67 2.30 -15.09
C VAL A 32 -4.23 0.88 -14.75
N GLY A 33 -4.77 0.36 -13.64
CA GLY A 33 -4.53 -1.01 -13.19
C GLY A 33 -3.36 -1.19 -12.22
N ALA A 34 -2.70 -0.11 -11.78
CA ALA A 34 -1.68 -0.22 -10.75
C ALA A 34 -1.48 1.05 -9.91
N VAL A 35 -1.09 0.85 -8.66
CA VAL A 35 -0.61 1.89 -7.75
C VAL A 35 0.82 1.57 -7.33
N THR A 36 1.73 2.53 -7.47
CA THR A 36 3.13 2.39 -7.04
C THR A 36 3.41 3.32 -5.86
N LEU A 37 3.89 2.73 -4.76
CA LEU A 37 4.30 3.43 -3.55
C LEU A 37 5.82 3.59 -3.52
N ASP A 38 6.28 4.82 -3.31
CA ASP A 38 7.68 5.10 -3.05
C ASP A 38 8.00 4.86 -1.57
N LEU A 39 8.84 3.86 -1.32
CA LEU A 39 9.24 3.44 0.02
C LEU A 39 10.66 3.90 0.39
N SER A 40 11.30 4.74 -0.43
CA SER A 40 12.69 5.21 -0.26
C SER A 40 12.91 6.03 1.03
N GLY A 41 11.86 6.55 1.66
CA GLY A 41 11.90 7.20 2.97
C GLY A 41 11.50 6.32 4.16
N VAL A 42 11.06 5.08 3.93
CA VAL A 42 10.56 4.18 4.99
C VAL A 42 11.71 3.41 5.64
N ALA A 43 11.89 3.59 6.95
CA ALA A 43 12.89 2.88 7.73
C ALA A 43 12.66 1.35 7.74
N ASP A 44 13.67 0.60 8.17
CA ASP A 44 13.55 -0.84 8.35
C ASP A 44 12.47 -1.19 9.37
N GLY A 45 11.71 -2.24 9.11
CA GLY A 45 10.57 -2.60 9.96
C GLY A 45 9.64 -3.60 9.32
N VAL A 46 8.50 -3.81 9.99
CA VAL A 46 7.44 -4.70 9.51
C VAL A 46 6.26 -3.84 9.06
N TYR A 47 5.81 -4.08 7.83
CA TYR A 47 4.77 -3.29 7.19
C TYR A 47 3.76 -4.16 6.47
N HIS A 48 2.53 -3.67 6.32
CA HIS A 48 1.55 -4.27 5.43
C HIS A 48 0.78 -3.19 4.66
N LEU A 49 0.24 -3.58 3.52
CA LEU A 49 -0.59 -2.72 2.69
C LEU A 49 -2.05 -2.94 3.03
N THR A 50 -2.82 -1.86 3.14
CA THR A 50 -4.29 -1.91 3.18
C THR A 50 -4.85 -1.06 2.06
N TRP A 51 -5.88 -1.54 1.37
CA TRP A 51 -6.54 -0.78 0.32
C TRP A 51 -8.03 -1.10 0.28
N ARG A 52 -8.81 -0.18 -0.29
CA ARG A 52 -10.24 -0.40 -0.53
C ARG A 52 -10.57 -0.34 -2.01
N GLU A 53 -11.15 -1.43 -2.51
CA GLU A 53 -11.58 -1.58 -3.90
C GLU A 53 -13.04 -2.04 -3.93
N ALA A 54 -13.87 -1.36 -4.72
CA ALA A 54 -15.29 -1.69 -4.88
C ALA A 54 -16.06 -1.84 -3.55
N GLY A 55 -15.73 -0.98 -2.58
CA GLY A 55 -16.35 -0.99 -1.26
C GLY A 55 -15.76 -1.99 -0.26
N ARG A 56 -14.93 -2.94 -0.69
CA ARG A 56 -14.28 -3.96 0.16
C ARG A 56 -12.86 -3.57 0.53
N VAL A 57 -12.45 -3.91 1.75
CA VAL A 57 -11.08 -3.67 2.25
C VAL A 57 -10.27 -4.95 2.12
N PHE A 58 -9.06 -4.80 1.63
CA PHE A 58 -8.08 -5.86 1.46
C PHE A 58 -6.80 -5.48 2.20
N SER A 59 -6.03 -6.49 2.61
CA SER A 59 -4.73 -6.30 3.25
C SER A 59 -3.77 -7.39 2.83
N THR A 60 -2.49 -7.04 2.67
CA THR A 60 -1.44 -8.05 2.49
C THR A 60 -1.09 -8.67 3.85
N PRO A 61 -0.45 -9.85 3.87
CA PRO A 61 0.35 -10.25 5.02
C PRO A 61 1.39 -9.20 5.38
N VAL A 62 1.87 -9.25 6.62
CA VAL A 62 2.99 -8.42 7.05
C VAL A 62 4.28 -8.81 6.32
N HIS A 63 5.06 -7.82 5.96
CA HIS A 63 6.32 -7.96 5.26
C HIS A 63 7.43 -7.24 6.01
N LYS A 64 8.55 -7.93 6.23
CA LYS A 64 9.75 -7.33 6.84
C LYS A 64 10.54 -6.63 5.74
N MET A 65 10.67 -5.32 5.84
CA MET A 65 11.57 -4.51 5.01
C MET A 65 12.88 -4.32 5.77
N ASN A 66 13.98 -4.72 5.15
CA ASN A 66 15.33 -4.41 5.59
C ASN A 66 16.06 -3.82 4.39
N ARG A 67 16.75 -2.71 4.58
CA ARG A 67 17.62 -2.11 3.58
C ARG A 67 19.04 -2.65 3.66
#